data_AF-A0A937MM03-F1
#
_entry.id   AF-A0A937MM03-F1
#
_cell.length_a   1.000
_cell.length_b   1.000
_cell.length_c   1.000
_cell.angle_alpha   90.00
_cell.angle_beta   90.00
_cell.angle_gamma   90.00
#
_symmetry.space_group_name_H-M   'P 1'
#
loop_
_entity.id
_entity.type
_entity.pdbx_description
1 polymer ?
#
loop_
_entity_poly.entity_id
_entity_poly.type
_entity_poly.pdbx_seq_one_letter_code
_entity_poly.pdbx_strand_id
1 'polypeptide(L)'
;MSSIEKLDLRGVVLPVSLLKCSHALSEMGSHECLEVLIRDQETADELVRIIERSQDRVVHRRRAGDHFRIRIGPISDQRSNGSKGRGVNSNKVDNVDGLFI
;
A
#
# COMPACT_ATOMS: atom_id res chain seq x y z
N MET A 1 5.38 -10.40 -22.43
CA MET A 1 5.45 -11.25 -21.22
C MET A 1 5.44 -10.31 -20.04
N SER A 2 4.37 -10.28 -19.24
CA SER A 2 4.26 -9.36 -18.10
C SER A 2 5.10 -9.90 -16.94
N SER A 3 6.30 -9.36 -16.74
CA SER A 3 7.13 -9.70 -15.59
C SER A 3 6.54 -9.04 -14.33
N ILE A 4 6.39 -9.83 -13.28
CA ILE A 4 5.98 -9.32 -11.97
C ILE A 4 7.21 -9.37 -11.08
N GLU A 5 7.82 -8.22 -10.86
CA GLU A 5 8.99 -8.12 -10.01
C GLU A 5 8.54 -8.08 -8.53
N LYS A 6 9.30 -8.74 -7.66
CA LYS A 6 8.98 -8.84 -6.23
C LYS A 6 10.07 -8.16 -5.41
N LEU A 7 9.69 -7.17 -4.64
CA LEU A 7 10.56 -6.45 -3.74
C LEU A 7 10.22 -6.75 -2.28
N ASP A 8 11.15 -7.41 -1.61
CA ASP A 8 11.02 -7.72 -0.20
C ASP A 8 11.59 -6.59 0.66
N LEU A 9 10.70 -5.88 1.36
CA LEU A 9 11.04 -4.81 2.31
C LEU A 9 10.67 -5.20 3.73
N ARG A 10 10.53 -6.50 4.03
CA ARG A 10 10.19 -6.97 5.38
C ARG A 10 11.39 -6.73 6.29
N GLY A 11 11.26 -5.75 7.19
CA GLY A 11 12.33 -5.31 8.08
C GLY A 11 13.15 -4.14 7.55
N VAL A 12 12.81 -3.60 6.38
CA VAL A 12 13.41 -2.35 5.88
C VAL A 12 12.54 -1.19 6.32
N VAL A 13 13.07 -0.34 7.19
CA VAL A 13 12.41 0.88 7.65
C VAL A 13 12.57 2.03 6.65
N LEU A 14 11.73 3.05 6.80
CA LEU A 14 11.88 4.31 6.08
C LEU A 14 13.21 5.01 6.45
N PRO A 15 13.85 5.74 5.52
CA PRO A 15 13.45 5.98 4.12
C PRO A 15 14.01 4.93 3.12
N VAL A 16 14.75 3.93 3.61
CA VAL A 16 15.46 2.95 2.75
C VAL A 16 14.47 2.12 1.92
N SER A 17 13.31 1.80 2.49
CA SER A 17 12.22 1.10 1.81
C SER A 17 11.72 1.86 0.58
N LEU A 18 11.60 3.18 0.67
CA LEU A 18 11.18 4.04 -0.44
C LEU A 18 12.24 4.14 -1.53
N LEU A 19 13.51 4.29 -1.15
CA LEU A 19 14.60 4.37 -2.12
C LEU A 19 14.68 3.09 -2.96
N LYS A 20 14.59 1.92 -2.32
CA LYS A 20 14.56 0.64 -3.02
C LYS A 20 13.33 0.50 -3.92
N CYS A 21 12.16 0.94 -3.43
CA CYS A 21 10.93 0.89 -4.22
C CYS A 21 11.01 1.82 -5.44
N SER A 22 11.52 3.05 -5.27
CA SER A 22 11.69 4.03 -6.35
C SER A 22 12.71 3.55 -7.39
N HIS A 23 13.81 2.94 -6.94
CA HIS A 23 14.80 2.35 -7.83
C HIS A 23 14.19 1.22 -8.66
N ALA A 24 13.51 0.27 -8.01
CA ALA A 24 12.84 -0.83 -8.71
C ALA A 24 11.78 -0.33 -9.71
N LEU A 25 10.99 0.68 -9.33
CA LEU A 25 10.02 1.30 -10.25
C LEU A 25 10.68 2.02 -11.43
N SER A 26 11.86 2.61 -11.23
CA SER A 26 12.63 3.28 -12.30
C SER A 26 13.32 2.28 -13.24
N GLU A 27 13.67 1.10 -12.74
CA GLU A 27 14.24 0.01 -13.54
C GLU A 27 13.17 -0.74 -14.34
N MET A 28 11.93 -0.76 -13.84
CA MET A 28 10.79 -1.38 -14.51
C MET A 28 10.30 -0.56 -15.72
N GLY A 29 9.99 -1.27 -16.81
CA GLY A 29 9.34 -0.69 -17.97
C GLY A 29 7.84 -0.44 -17.76
N SER A 30 7.23 0.42 -18.60
CA SER A 30 5.82 0.87 -18.54
C SER A 30 4.74 -0.22 -18.66
N HIS A 31 5.13 -1.50 -18.65
CA HIS A 31 4.24 -2.67 -18.71
C HIS A 31 4.51 -3.71 -17.61
N GLU A 32 5.35 -3.38 -16.63
CA GLU A 32 5.75 -4.28 -15.55
C GLU A 32 5.03 -3.95 -14.24
N CYS A 33 4.86 -4.94 -13.37
CA CYS A 33 4.18 -4.77 -12.09
C CYS A 33 5.15 -5.07 -10.95
N LEU A 34 5.24 -4.16 -9.97
CA LEU A 34 6.04 -4.34 -8.78
C LEU A 34 5.18 -4.86 -7.64
N GLU A 35 5.66 -5.89 -6.95
CA GLU A 35 5.02 -6.43 -5.76
C GLU A 35 5.89 -6.23 -4.53
N VAL A 36 5.46 -5.36 -3.63
CA VAL A 36 6.19 -4.95 -2.44
C VAL A 36 5.63 -5.66 -1.20
N LEU A 37 6.52 -6.26 -0.41
CA LEU A 37 6.18 -6.93 0.86
C LEU A 37 6.69 -6.10 2.03
N ILE A 38 5.80 -5.64 2.90
CA ILE A 38 6.12 -4.75 4.03
C ILE A 38 5.51 -5.33 5.30
N ARG A 39 6.28 -5.48 6.37
CA ARG A 39 5.72 -5.94 7.66
C ARG A 39 4.96 -4.81 8.37
N ASP A 40 5.57 -3.63 8.41
CA ASP A 40 5.10 -2.48 9.16
C ASP A 40 3.92 -1.76 8.48
N GLN A 41 2.88 -1.43 9.25
CA GLN A 41 1.68 -0.80 8.72
C GLN A 41 1.91 0.67 8.35
N GLU A 42 2.69 1.39 9.14
CA GLU A 42 2.96 2.82 8.93
C GLU A 42 3.76 2.99 7.63
N THR A 43 4.81 2.18 7.47
CA THR A 43 5.60 2.10 6.24
C THR A 43 4.74 1.75 5.03
N ALA A 44 3.78 0.84 5.18
CA ALA A 44 2.86 0.49 4.10
C ALA A 44 1.91 1.65 3.72
N ASP A 45 1.41 2.41 4.69
CA ASP A 45 0.53 3.55 4.43
C ASP A 45 1.31 4.71 3.77
N GLU A 46 2.50 4.99 4.26
CA GLU A 46 3.38 6.02 3.69
C GLU A 46 3.82 5.66 2.26
N LEU A 47 4.18 4.40 2.01
CA LEU A 47 4.54 3.95 0.67
C LEU A 47 3.35 4.11 -0.30
N VAL A 48 2.14 3.76 0.11
CA VAL A 48 0.93 4.00 -0.71
C VAL A 48 0.78 5.49 -1.02
N ARG A 49 0.89 6.37 -0.02
CA ARG A 49 0.74 7.82 -0.22
C ARG A 49 1.77 8.40 -1.20
N ILE A 50 2.99 7.89 -1.17
CA ILE A 50 4.07 8.34 -2.06
C ILE A 50 3.85 7.84 -3.48
N ILE A 51 3.46 6.57 -3.64
CA ILE A 51 3.10 5.98 -4.93
C ILE A 51 1.91 6.73 -5.55
N GLU A 52 0.85 7.01 -4.77
CA GLU A 52 -0.32 7.75 -5.25
C GLU A 52 -0.01 9.20 -5.67
N ARG A 53 1.10 9.77 -5.19
CA ARG A 53 1.63 11.06 -5.65
C ARG A 53 2.56 10.94 -6.87
N SER A 54 2.98 9.74 -7.23
CA SER A 54 3.75 9.45 -8.44
C SER A 54 2.82 9.23 -9.64
N GLN A 55 3.40 9.07 -10.84
CA GLN A 55 2.69 8.63 -12.04
C GLN A 55 2.34 7.12 -12.01
N ASP A 56 2.73 6.43 -10.95
CA ASP A 56 2.45 5.02 -10.69
C ASP A 56 1.16 4.85 -9.87
N ARG A 57 0.58 3.65 -9.91
CA ARG A 57 -0.65 3.39 -9.14
C ARG A 57 -0.59 2.10 -8.36
N VAL A 58 -1.08 2.15 -7.12
CA VAL A 58 -1.30 0.94 -6.32
C VAL A 58 -2.49 0.17 -6.92
N VAL A 59 -2.17 -0.96 -7.55
CA VAL A 59 -3.13 -1.89 -8.16
C VAL A 59 -3.85 -2.70 -7.09
N HIS A 60 -3.14 -3.12 -6.05
CA HIS A 60 -3.73 -3.96 -5.01
C HIS A 60 -2.99 -3.84 -3.68
N ARG A 61 -3.72 -3.76 -2.56
CA ARG A 61 -3.17 -3.85 -1.21
C ARG A 61 -3.90 -4.93 -0.43
N ARG A 62 -3.16 -5.94 0.04
CA ARG A 62 -3.71 -7.02 0.88
C ARG A 62 -2.82 -7.26 2.09
N ARG A 63 -3.44 -7.47 3.25
CA ARG A 63 -2.75 -8.00 4.43
C ARG A 63 -2.71 -9.53 4.35
N ALA A 64 -1.52 -10.10 4.40
CA ALA A 64 -1.25 -11.54 4.42
C ALA A 64 -0.61 -11.89 5.77
N GLY A 65 -1.45 -12.11 6.79
CA GLY A 65 -0.99 -12.41 8.15
C GLY A 65 -0.21 -11.24 8.76
N ASP A 66 1.09 -11.45 8.96
CA ASP A 66 2.03 -10.50 9.59
C ASP A 66 2.58 -9.44 8.62
N HIS A 67 2.30 -9.53 7.32
CA HIS A 67 2.81 -8.56 6.35
C HIS A 67 1.72 -8.03 5.41
N PHE A 68 1.98 -6.85 4.89
CA PHE A 68 1.25 -6.20 3.82
C PHE A 68 1.93 -6.52 2.48
N ARG A 69 1.10 -6.81 1.50
CA ARG A 69 1.49 -7.04 0.11
C ARG A 69 0.84 -5.98 -0.74
N ILE A 70 1.66 -5.16 -1.37
CA ILE A 70 1.24 -4.02 -2.20
C ILE A 70 1.69 -4.32 -3.63
N ARG A 71 0.77 -4.24 -4.58
CA ARG A 71 1.07 -4.31 -6.01
C ARG A 71 0.97 -2.93 -6.60
N ILE A 72 2.00 -2.53 -7.31
CA ILE A 72 2.12 -1.28 -8.03
C ILE A 72 2.21 -1.64 -9.52
N GLY A 73 1.52 -0.87 -10.35
CA GLY A 73 1.54 -1.06 -11.79
C GLY A 73 1.33 0.27 -12.51
N PRO A 74 1.65 0.30 -13.82
CA PRO A 74 1.47 1.46 -14.66
C PRO A 74 -0.01 1.84 -14.76
N ILE A 75 -0.27 3.13 -15.05
CA ILE A 75 -1.61 3.65 -15.37
C ILE A 75 -2.02 3.16 -16.78
N SER A 76 -2.09 1.86 -16.98
CA SER A 76 -2.57 1.23 -18.20
C SER A 76 -3.80 0.41 -17.85
N ASP A 77 -4.95 0.90 -18.29
CA ASP A 77 -6.28 0.27 -18.24
C ASP A 77 -7.00 0.21 -16.88
N GLN A 78 -7.85 1.22 -16.69
CA GLN A 78 -9.08 1.08 -15.93
C GLN A 78 -9.98 0.00 -16.56
N ARG A 79 -9.94 -1.23 -16.03
CA ARG A 79 -11.12 -2.09 -16.06
C ARG A 79 -11.49 -2.50 -14.64
N SER A 80 -12.30 -1.63 -14.03
CA SER A 80 -13.29 -1.90 -13.01
C SER A 80 -13.01 -3.09 -12.07
N ASN A 81 -12.39 -2.83 -10.93
CA ASN A 81 -12.86 -3.50 -9.72
C ASN A 81 -12.59 -2.66 -8.48
N GLY A 82 -13.58 -1.84 -8.12
CA GLY A 82 -13.61 -1.16 -6.84
C GLY A 82 -13.55 -2.20 -5.72
N SER A 83 -12.49 -2.16 -4.93
CA SER A 83 -12.51 -2.78 -3.61
C SER A 83 -11.73 -1.93 -2.60
N LYS A 84 -12.52 -1.05 -1.99
CA LYS A 84 -12.56 -0.89 -0.53
C LYS A 84 -11.38 -0.13 0.08
N GLY A 85 -11.44 1.19 -0.05
CA GLY A 85 -10.96 2.09 0.99
C GLY A 85 -11.60 1.68 2.31
N ARG A 86 -10.81 1.11 3.22
CA ARG A 86 -11.21 0.89 4.61
C ARG A 86 -11.04 2.24 5.30
N GLY A 87 -12.11 3.03 5.23
CA GLY A 87 -12.27 4.24 6.00
C GLY A 87 -12.00 3.96 7.48
N VAL A 88 -11.26 4.91 8.05
CA VAL A 88 -10.97 5.15 9.45
C VAL A 88 -12.13 4.72 10.36
N ASN A 89 -11.83 3.86 11.32
CA ASN A 89 -12.73 3.55 12.42
C ASN A 89 -12.77 4.76 13.37
N SER A 90 -13.69 5.69 13.13
CA SER A 90 -14.06 6.74 14.09
C SER A 90 -15.38 6.35 14.75
N ASN A 91 -15.35 5.33 15.62
CA ASN A 91 -16.49 5.03 16.48
C ASN A 91 -16.30 5.75 17.84
N LYS A 92 -16.66 7.04 17.83
CA LYS A 92 -17.65 7.62 18.73
C LYS A 92 -17.74 6.95 20.11
N VAL A 93 -16.98 7.47 21.09
CA VAL A 93 -17.22 7.23 22.53
C VAL A 93 -18.06 8.38 23.08
N ASP A 94 -19.34 8.38 22.72
CA ASP A 94 -20.31 9.18 23.47
C ASP A 94 -20.94 8.29 24.54
N ASN A 95 -21.09 8.88 25.71
CA ASN A 95 -22.06 8.53 26.74
C ASN A 95 -21.67 7.40 27.70
N VAL A 96 -20.99 7.76 28.79
CA VAL A 96 -21.25 7.13 30.08
C VAL A 96 -22.24 7.99 30.84
N ASP A 97 -23.43 7.42 30.88
CA ASP A 97 -24.65 7.77 31.59
C ASP A 97 -24.37 8.26 33.03
N GLY A 98 -24.60 9.54 33.26
CA GLY A 98 -24.74 10.11 34.59
C GLY A 98 -26.19 9.95 35.06
N LEU A 99 -26.53 8.78 35.58
CA LEU A 99 -27.75 8.57 36.36
C LEU A 99 -27.52 7.52 37.44
N PHE A 100 -27.13 7.96 38.62
CA PHE A 100 -27.46 7.28 39.86
C PHE A 100 -28.16 8.29 40.77
N ILE A 101 -29.49 8.12 40.82
CA ILE A 101 -30.43 8.31 41.95
C ILE A 101 -29.98 9.18 43.12
#